data_AF-A0A7S3KT25-F1
#
_entry.id   AF-A0A7S3KT25-F1
#
_cell.length_a   1.000
_cell.length_b   1.000
_cell.length_c   1.000
_cell.angle_alpha   90.00
_cell.angle_beta   90.00
_cell.angle_gamma   90.00
#
_symmetry.space_group_name_H-M   'P 1'
#
loop_
_entity.id
_entity.type
_entity.pdbx_description
1 polymer ?
#
loop_
_entity_poly.entity_id
_entity_poly.type
_entity_poly.pdbx_seq_one_letter_code
_entity_poly.pdbx_strand_id
1 'polypeptide(L)'
;MHSKSSLISYGIWVLDKVVANPLLNEIRLGDSKDVKESRLYKLSQSPEIGYFKEILMFGSDQDTFASIETSLIKATARMKKLKKYDSFQEMQDNIQESLLSGKKKKRITLVTVDLQLKHDSLGAYIGRKAHIE
;
A
#
# COMPACT_ATOMS: atom_id res chain seq x y z
N MET A 1 10.81 23.75 21.13
CA MET A 1 9.82 22.83 21.74
C MET A 1 8.44 23.25 21.27
N HIS A 2 7.86 22.60 20.25
CA HIS A 2 6.54 22.98 19.74
C HIS A 2 5.47 22.12 20.41
N SER A 3 4.57 22.76 21.15
CA SER A 3 3.38 22.13 21.72
C SER A 3 2.46 21.69 20.58
N LYS A 4 2.49 20.40 20.25
CA LYS A 4 1.45 19.79 19.42
C LYS A 4 0.16 19.81 20.23
N SER A 5 -0.71 20.78 19.98
CA SER A 5 -2.04 20.82 20.59
C SER A 5 -2.76 19.51 20.25
N SER A 6 -3.25 18.83 21.29
CA SER A 6 -3.96 17.56 21.16
C SER A 6 -5.18 17.72 20.24
N LEU A 7 -5.92 18.83 20.35
CA LEU A 7 -7.07 19.14 19.50
C LEU A 7 -6.73 19.19 18.01
N ILE A 8 -5.60 19.78 17.63
CA ILE A 8 -5.17 19.86 16.23
C ILE A 8 -4.85 18.46 15.71
N SER A 9 -4.23 17.63 16.54
CA SER A 9 -3.89 16.25 16.20
C SER A 9 -5.15 15.38 16.07
N TYR A 10 -6.14 15.58 16.94
CA TYR A 10 -7.46 14.96 16.85
C TYR A 10 -8.22 15.42 15.60
N GLY A 11 -8.21 16.72 15.26
CA GLY A 11 -8.86 17.24 14.06
C GLY A 11 -8.26 16.66 12.78
N ILE A 12 -6.94 16.53 12.70
CA ILE A 12 -6.26 15.89 11.56
C ILE A 12 -6.62 14.41 11.46
N TRP A 13 -6.69 13.69 12.59
CA TRP A 13 -7.10 12.27 12.63
C TRP A 13 -8.56 12.08 12.18
N VAL A 14 -9.47 12.97 12.59
CA VAL A 14 -10.87 12.96 12.14
C VAL A 14 -10.95 13.19 10.64
N LEU A 15 -10.24 14.18 10.11
CA LEU A 15 -10.19 14.42 8.66
C LEU A 15 -9.58 13.25 7.89
N ASP A 16 -8.59 12.56 8.46
CA ASP A 16 -8.01 11.34 7.89
C ASP A 16 -9.02 10.18 7.84
N LYS A 17 -9.86 10.08 8.87
CA LYS A 17 -10.96 9.11 8.92
C LYS A 17 -12.11 9.45 7.98
N VAL A 18 -12.36 10.73 7.72
CA VAL A 18 -13.47 11.19 6.86
C VAL A 18 -13.11 11.04 5.37
N VAL A 19 -11.83 11.15 5.01
CA VAL A 19 -11.31 10.86 3.64
C VAL A 19 -10.85 9.38 3.52
N ALA A 20 -11.40 8.49 4.35
CA ALA A 20 -11.03 7.08 4.32
C ALA A 20 -11.59 6.41 3.06
N ASN A 21 -10.79 6.37 2.00
CA ASN A 21 -11.10 5.61 0.80
C ASN A 21 -11.06 4.09 1.15
N PRO A 22 -12.15 3.34 0.94
CA PRO A 22 -12.19 1.89 1.19
C PRO A 22 -11.04 1.13 0.53
N LEU A 23 -10.64 1.56 -0.67
CA LEU A 23 -9.53 0.96 -1.42
C LEU A 23 -8.19 1.10 -0.67
N LEU A 24 -7.92 2.23 -0.03
CA LEU A 24 -6.67 2.44 0.71
C LEU A 24 -6.59 1.51 1.92
N ASN A 25 -7.74 1.21 2.55
CA ASN A 25 -7.78 0.26 3.65
C ASN A 25 -7.52 -1.18 3.16
N GLU A 26 -8.10 -1.56 2.02
CA GLU A 26 -7.85 -2.85 1.36
C GLU A 26 -6.38 -3.01 0.92
N ILE A 27 -5.79 -1.98 0.31
CA ILE A 27 -4.37 -1.97 -0.10
C ILE A 27 -3.45 -2.12 1.11
N ARG A 28 -3.82 -1.65 2.30
CA ARG A 28 -3.04 -1.83 3.53
C ARG A 28 -3.27 -3.17 4.24
N LEU A 29 -4.13 -4.04 3.70
CA LEU A 29 -4.63 -5.25 4.37
C LEU A 29 -5.27 -4.92 5.73
N GLY A 30 -6.04 -3.82 5.77
CA GLY A 30 -6.73 -3.32 6.95
C GLY A 30 -8.26 -3.47 6.89
N ASP A 31 -8.78 -4.02 5.80
CA ASP A 31 -10.20 -4.32 5.57
C ASP A 31 -10.68 -5.55 6.36
N SER A 32 -9.77 -6.42 6.79
CA SER A 32 -10.07 -7.58 7.64
C SER A 32 -9.05 -7.76 8.76
N LYS A 33 -9.48 -8.38 9.88
CA LYS A 33 -8.59 -8.82 10.97
C LYS A 33 -7.74 -10.01 10.56
N ASP A 34 -8.28 -10.89 9.74
CA ASP A 34 -7.58 -12.00 9.11
C ASP A 34 -7.17 -11.59 7.69
N VAL A 35 -5.86 -11.65 7.39
CA VAL A 35 -5.34 -11.33 6.06
C VAL A 35 -5.91 -12.25 5.00
N LYS A 36 -6.21 -13.51 5.31
CA LYS A 36 -6.80 -14.42 4.33
C LYS A 36 -8.20 -14.00 3.88
N GLU A 37 -8.89 -13.26 4.73
CA GLU A 37 -10.21 -12.72 4.43
C GLU A 37 -10.16 -11.35 3.74
N SER A 38 -8.99 -10.72 3.66
CA SER A 38 -8.81 -9.44 2.98
C SER A 38 -9.08 -9.56 1.49
N ARG A 39 -9.60 -8.49 0.89
CA ARG A 39 -9.92 -8.44 -0.53
C ARG A 39 -8.69 -8.63 -1.40
N LEU A 40 -7.55 -8.03 -1.03
CA LEU A 40 -6.30 -8.18 -1.78
C LEU A 40 -5.78 -9.62 -1.75
N TYR A 41 -5.93 -10.33 -0.63
CA TYR A 41 -5.60 -11.76 -0.55
C TYR A 41 -6.53 -12.59 -1.45
N LYS A 42 -7.83 -12.35 -1.41
CA LYS A 42 -8.79 -13.05 -2.29
C LYS A 42 -8.48 -12.80 -3.77
N LEU A 43 -8.09 -11.57 -4.12
CA LEU A 43 -7.64 -11.23 -5.48
C LEU A 43 -6.34 -11.94 -5.87
N SER A 44 -5.45 -12.23 -4.92
CA SER A 44 -4.20 -12.97 -5.19
C SER A 44 -4.47 -14.39 -5.70
N GLN A 45 -5.54 -15.04 -5.22
CA GLN A 45 -5.93 -16.39 -5.61
C GLN A 45 -6.58 -16.45 -7.00
N SER A 46 -6.83 -15.28 -7.59
CA SER A 46 -7.58 -15.13 -8.83
C SER A 46 -6.62 -15.16 -10.04
N PRO A 47 -6.90 -15.94 -11.09
CA PRO A 47 -6.02 -16.03 -12.28
C PRO A 47 -5.97 -14.74 -13.13
N GLU A 48 -6.83 -13.77 -12.86
CA GLU A 48 -7.07 -12.57 -13.67
C GLU A 48 -5.87 -11.64 -13.73
N ILE A 49 -5.07 -11.57 -12.66
CA ILE A 49 -3.80 -10.82 -12.66
C ILE A 49 -2.88 -11.33 -13.77
N GLY A 50 -2.94 -12.63 -14.06
CA GLY A 50 -2.22 -13.28 -15.14
C GLY A 50 -2.69 -12.92 -16.55
N TYR A 51 -3.81 -12.21 -16.72
CA TYR A 51 -4.31 -11.81 -18.05
C TYR A 51 -3.72 -10.49 -18.54
N PHE A 52 -3.16 -9.67 -17.66
CA PHE A 52 -2.54 -8.41 -18.03
C PHE A 52 -1.19 -8.65 -18.73
N LYS A 53 -0.97 -7.92 -19.84
CA LYS A 53 0.28 -7.97 -20.61
C LYS A 53 1.37 -7.09 -20.00
N GLU A 54 0.96 -5.93 -19.51
CA GLU A 54 1.83 -4.87 -18.99
C GLU A 54 1.33 -4.56 -17.58
N ILE A 55 2.22 -4.65 -16.59
CA ILE A 55 1.88 -4.42 -15.19
C ILE A 55 2.88 -3.43 -14.61
N LEU A 56 2.33 -2.32 -14.11
CA LEU A 56 3.10 -1.28 -13.43
C LEU A 56 2.83 -1.39 -11.93
N MET A 57 3.88 -1.66 -11.17
CA MET A 57 3.86 -1.64 -9.71
C MET A 57 4.58 -0.37 -9.25
N PHE A 58 3.90 0.45 -8.48
CA PHE A 58 4.41 1.75 -8.05
C PHE A 58 4.34 1.86 -6.53
N GLY A 59 5.46 2.15 -5.87
CA GLY A 59 5.52 2.27 -4.42
C GLY A 59 6.52 3.32 -3.94
N SER A 60 6.29 3.86 -2.75
CA SER A 60 7.20 4.77 -2.07
C SER A 60 7.22 4.45 -0.58
N ASP A 61 8.40 4.46 0.04
CA ASP A 61 8.53 4.31 1.50
C ASP A 61 7.95 5.52 2.24
N GLN A 62 7.79 6.66 1.55
CA GLN A 62 7.22 7.90 2.08
C GLN A 62 5.71 8.01 1.86
N ASP A 63 5.11 7.05 1.17
CA ASP A 63 3.66 6.99 0.96
C ASP A 63 3.00 6.55 2.28
N THR A 64 2.26 7.48 2.87
CA THR A 64 1.49 7.17 4.08
C THR A 64 0.15 6.53 3.74
N PHE A 65 -0.34 6.62 2.49
CA PHE A 65 -1.64 6.14 2.03
C PHE A 65 -1.62 4.67 1.61
N ALA A 66 -0.65 4.23 0.81
CA ALA A 66 -0.47 2.82 0.45
C ALA A 66 0.77 2.22 1.15
N SER A 67 0.72 0.92 1.48
CA SER A 67 1.89 0.23 2.04
C SER A 67 2.82 -0.17 0.91
N ILE A 68 4.11 0.14 1.02
CA ILE A 68 5.10 -0.23 -0.01
C ILE A 68 5.10 -1.74 -0.30
N GLU A 69 4.81 -2.56 0.71
CA GLU A 69 4.79 -4.01 0.61
C GLU A 69 3.73 -4.54 -0.36
N THR A 70 2.52 -3.98 -0.29
CA THR A 70 1.40 -4.39 -1.14
C THR A 70 1.47 -3.72 -2.50
N SER A 71 1.95 -2.47 -2.56
CA SER A 71 2.17 -1.73 -3.80
C SER A 71 3.21 -2.38 -4.72
N LEU A 72 4.28 -2.95 -4.15
CA LEU A 72 5.35 -3.61 -4.91
C LEU A 72 5.29 -5.14 -4.82
N ILE A 73 4.29 -5.69 -4.14
CA ILE A 73 4.13 -7.14 -3.88
C ILE A 73 5.47 -7.75 -3.41
N LYS A 74 6.05 -7.10 -2.38
CA LYS A 74 7.39 -7.38 -1.89
C LYS A 74 7.46 -7.32 -0.37
N ALA A 75 7.96 -8.38 0.24
CA ALA A 75 8.24 -8.40 1.66
C ALA A 75 9.36 -7.42 2.05
N THR A 76 9.07 -6.50 2.99
CA THR A 76 10.06 -5.64 3.65
C THR A 76 10.51 -6.26 4.98
N ALA A 77 11.62 -5.76 5.54
CA ALA A 77 12.06 -6.14 6.88
C ALA A 77 11.02 -5.78 7.97
N ARG A 78 10.19 -4.76 7.74
CA ARG A 78 9.09 -4.39 8.63
C ARG A 78 7.99 -5.42 8.61
N MET A 79 7.56 -5.86 7.43
CA MET A 79 6.49 -6.86 7.27
C MET A 79 6.88 -8.23 7.84
N LYS A 80 8.13 -8.64 7.66
CA LYS A 80 8.67 -9.90 8.20
C LYS A 80 8.55 -10.03 9.73
N LYS A 81 8.41 -8.92 10.45
CA LYS A 81 8.26 -8.90 11.92
C LYS A 81 6.79 -8.98 12.37
N LEU A 82 5.83 -8.85 11.44
CA LEU A 82 4.42 -8.84 11.77
C LEU A 82 3.86 -10.27 11.81
N LYS A 83 2.89 -10.50 12.70
CA LYS A 83 2.17 -11.79 12.81
C LYS A 83 1.46 -12.20 11.51
N LYS A 84 1.20 -11.24 10.63
CA LYS A 84 0.52 -11.45 9.34
C LYS A 84 1.47 -11.83 8.19
N TYR A 85 2.76 -11.99 8.46
CA TYR A 85 3.77 -12.22 7.43
C TYR A 85 3.50 -13.49 6.61
N ASP A 86 3.16 -14.60 7.25
CA ASP A 86 2.97 -15.89 6.55
C ASP A 86 1.83 -15.81 5.52
N SER A 87 0.69 -15.22 5.89
CA SER A 87 -0.43 -15.00 4.96
C SER A 87 -0.10 -13.99 3.87
N PHE A 88 0.72 -12.97 4.18
CA PHE A 88 1.21 -12.04 3.17
C PHE A 88 2.17 -12.72 2.18
N GLN A 89 3.01 -13.63 2.65
CA GLN A 89 3.92 -14.38 1.81
C GLN A 89 3.16 -15.30 0.86
N GLU A 90 2.16 -16.03 1.37
CA GLU A 90 1.26 -16.84 0.52
C GLU A 90 0.54 -15.98 -0.54
N MET A 91 0.06 -14.79 -0.18
CA MET A 91 -0.52 -13.84 -1.14
C MET A 91 0.48 -13.42 -2.21
N GLN A 92 1.72 -13.14 -1.82
CA GLN A 92 2.79 -12.77 -2.73
C GLN A 92 3.07 -13.91 -3.73
N ASP A 93 3.15 -15.14 -3.24
CA ASP A 93 3.42 -16.33 -4.05
C ASP A 93 2.29 -16.57 -5.06
N ASN A 94 1.01 -16.47 -4.64
CA ASN A 94 -0.14 -16.59 -5.53
C ASN A 94 -0.09 -15.57 -6.69
N ILE A 95 0.24 -14.31 -6.39
CA ILE A 95 0.37 -13.27 -7.42
C ILE A 95 1.53 -13.62 -8.36
N GLN A 96 2.69 -14.01 -7.83
CA GLN A 96 3.84 -14.37 -8.65
C GLN A 96 3.54 -15.56 -9.56
N GLU A 97 2.87 -16.60 -9.06
CA GLU A 97 2.45 -17.74 -9.87
C GLU A 97 1.48 -17.34 -10.98
N SER A 98 0.49 -16.50 -10.68
CA SER A 98 -0.45 -15.94 -11.67
C SER A 98 0.29 -15.12 -12.76
N LEU A 99 1.33 -14.39 -12.36
CA LEU A 99 2.18 -13.65 -13.28
C LEU A 99 3.05 -14.56 -14.15
N LEU A 100 3.54 -15.67 -13.63
CA LEU A 100 4.44 -16.58 -14.35
C LEU A 100 3.71 -17.62 -15.22
N SER A 101 2.50 -18.03 -14.83
CA SER A 101 1.70 -19.08 -15.50
C SER A 101 1.14 -18.70 -16.88
N GLY A 102 1.25 -17.43 -17.29
CA GLY A 102 0.69 -16.95 -18.56
C GLY A 102 1.47 -17.41 -19.79
N LYS A 103 0.77 -17.84 -20.85
CA LYS A 103 1.38 -18.25 -22.14
C LYS A 103 2.09 -17.12 -22.90
N LYS A 104 1.86 -15.86 -22.53
CA LYS A 104 2.42 -14.67 -23.19
C LYS A 104 3.53 -14.07 -22.33
N LYS A 105 4.61 -13.60 -22.97
CA LYS A 105 5.62 -12.76 -22.31
C LYS A 105 4.92 -11.55 -21.69
N LYS A 106 5.04 -11.41 -20.37
CA LYS A 106 4.55 -10.26 -19.61
C LYS A 106 5.70 -9.28 -19.36
N ARG A 107 5.41 -7.99 -19.37
CA ARG A 107 6.32 -6.96 -18.87
C ARG A 107 5.83 -6.47 -17.53
N ILE A 108 6.68 -6.58 -16.53
CA ILE A 108 6.44 -6.07 -15.20
C ILE A 108 7.45 -4.96 -14.96
N THR A 109 6.96 -3.76 -14.67
CA THR A 109 7.78 -2.60 -14.36
C THR A 109 7.55 -2.22 -12.91
N LEU A 110 8.61 -2.24 -12.11
CA LEU A 110 8.60 -1.79 -10.73
C LEU A 110 9.17 -0.39 -10.67
N VAL A 111 8.42 0.54 -10.11
CA VAL A 111 8.82 1.92 -9.91
C VAL A 111 8.79 2.21 -8.42
N THR A 112 9.97 2.41 -7.85
CA THR A 112 10.12 2.89 -6.49
C THR A 112 10.45 4.37 -6.53
N VAL A 113 9.70 5.18 -5.78
CA VAL A 113 9.94 6.61 -5.67
C VAL A 113 10.42 6.95 -4.28
N ASP A 114 11.63 7.50 -4.19
CA ASP A 114 12.16 8.09 -2.97
C ASP A 114 12.06 9.61 -3.08
N LEU A 115 11.12 10.18 -2.33
CA LEU A 115 10.94 11.62 -2.24
C LEU A 115 11.84 12.15 -1.14
N GLN A 116 13.05 12.61 -1.50
CA GLN A 116 13.93 13.34 -0.58
C GLN A 116 13.40 14.76 -0.34
N LEU A 117 12.31 14.85 0.41
CA LEU A 117 11.72 16.13 0.78
C LEU A 117 12.50 16.70 1.97
N LYS A 118 13.10 17.88 1.78
CA LYS A 118 13.67 18.65 2.87
C LYS A 118 12.53 18.96 3.86
N HIS A 119 12.61 18.37 5.05
CA HIS A 119 11.63 18.54 6.11
C HIS A 119 11.66 19.99 6.61
N ASP A 120 10.86 20.86 6.00
CA ASP A 120 10.55 22.16 6.61
C ASP A 120 9.07 22.53 6.42
N SER A 121 8.41 22.65 7.56
CA SER A 121 7.09 23.25 7.81
C SER A 121 5.82 22.41 7.57
N LEU A 122 4.87 22.64 8.47
CA LEU A 122 3.46 22.18 8.46
C LEU A 122 2.74 22.45 7.12
N GLY A 123 3.22 23.41 6.33
CA GLY A 123 2.68 23.71 4.99
C GLY A 123 2.82 22.54 4.01
N ALA A 124 3.89 21.73 4.13
CA ALA A 124 4.06 20.52 3.32
C ALA A 124 3.08 19.40 3.70
N TYR A 125 2.60 19.37 4.96
CA TYR A 125 1.66 18.38 5.45
C TYR A 125 0.21 18.73 5.10
N ILE A 126 -0.14 20.03 5.15
CA ILE A 126 -1.47 20.55 4.74
C ILE A 126 -1.61 20.53 3.21
N GLY A 127 -0.58 20.93 2.47
CA GLY A 127 -0.57 20.90 0.99
C GLY A 127 -0.66 19.48 0.40
N ARG A 128 -0.15 18.46 1.12
CA ARG A 128 -0.28 17.03 0.72
C ARG A 128 -1.72 16.51 0.76
N LYS A 129 -2.60 17.05 1.62
CA LYS A 129 -4.04 16.68 1.62
C LYS A 129 -4.85 17.39 0.54
N ALA A 130 -4.35 18.49 -0.02
CA ALA A 130 -5.08 19.29 -1.01
C ALA A 130 -4.82 18.88 -2.47
N HIS A 131 -3.84 18.00 -2.74
CA HIS A 131 -3.40 17.68 -4.11
C HIS A 131 -3.70 16.22 -4.52
N ILE A 132 -4.55 15.53 -3.75
CA ILE A 132 -5.20 14.28 -4.17
C ILE A 132 -6.66 14.64 -4.44
N GLU A 133 -6.91 15.19 -5.63
CA GLU A 133 -8.22 15.22 -6.29
C GLU A 133 -8.27 14.09 -7.32
#